data_AF-A0A6J4XXM7-F1
#
_entry.id   AF-A0A6J4XXM7-F1
#
_cell.length_a   1.000
_cell.length_b   1.000
_cell.length_c   1.000
_cell.angle_alpha   90.00
_cell.angle_beta   90.00
_cell.angle_gamma   90.00
#
_symmetry.space_group_name_H-M   'P 1'
#
loop_
_entity.id
_entity.type
_entity.pdbx_description
1 polymer ?
#
loop_
_entity_poly.entity_id
_entity_poly.type
_entity_poly.pdbx_seq_one_letter_code
_entity_poly.pdbx_strand_id
1 'polypeptide(L)'
;MRKAFIVLTILMQILVLGYIAGEREHILRNGRIIYLRTAPIDPRDLFRGDYVRLNYEISNISAHSLPQDDSTRLSKGQKVYVSLKESSYGLYEFENISIEDPESGIYLAGRSLYDYRHHKLVQPLRLNYGIEAYFIQQGKGLEIEKRRGSRNKIQIPLEMQIAVGVNGKSVIKGHRWSPIGVGLQLLRSPPPDNRRSTEPLSAKVALTLANASDAPLAIVTLPDSCSFSLETSQTARTQWTVADSPCRPRQATEEHVLVLQPREEKIFEFDFSDERWLVQSETSQPLEIGTLDWSERFRLIYRPPDRAACAHLKNRDLIWHGYLPSRAFHGRGRID
;
A
#
# COMPACT_ATOMS: atom_id res chain seq x y z
N MET A 1 -12.28 -49.03 -30.74
CA MET A 1 -11.93 -47.64 -31.11
C MET A 1 -12.50 -46.61 -30.13
N ARG A 2 -13.82 -46.52 -29.92
CA ARG A 2 -14.43 -45.50 -29.01
C ARG A 2 -13.87 -45.49 -27.56
N LYS A 3 -13.65 -46.66 -26.96
CA LYS A 3 -13.08 -46.77 -25.59
C LYS A 3 -11.65 -46.19 -25.49
N ALA A 4 -10.82 -46.38 -26.52
CA ALA A 4 -9.46 -45.86 -26.54
C ALA A 4 -9.44 -44.33 -26.62
N PHE A 5 -10.33 -43.73 -27.43
CA PHE A 5 -10.50 -42.28 -27.47
C PHE A 5 -10.96 -41.70 -26.12
N ILE A 6 -11.91 -42.36 -25.43
CA ILE A 6 -12.36 -41.91 -24.11
C ILE A 6 -11.20 -41.94 -23.10
N VAL A 7 -10.44 -43.04 -23.07
CA VAL A 7 -9.26 -43.17 -22.18
C VAL A 7 -8.21 -42.11 -22.49
N LEU A 8 -7.92 -41.87 -23.78
CA LEU A 8 -6.98 -40.85 -24.21
C LEU A 8 -7.42 -39.44 -23.75
N THR A 9 -8.70 -39.10 -23.89
CA THR A 9 -9.24 -37.81 -23.43
C THR A 9 -9.12 -37.65 -21.92
N ILE A 10 -9.41 -38.68 -21.14
CA ILE A 10 -9.26 -38.66 -19.68
C ILE A 10 -7.79 -38.46 -19.30
N LEU A 11 -6.87 -39.19 -19.94
CA LEU A 11 -5.43 -39.04 -19.69
C LEU A 11 -4.95 -37.63 -20.02
N MET A 12 -5.42 -37.06 -21.14
CA MET A 12 -5.08 -35.69 -21.53
C MET A 12 -5.59 -34.66 -20.49
N GLN A 13 -6.80 -34.83 -19.97
CA GLN A 13 -7.33 -33.96 -18.90
C GLN A 13 -6.50 -34.06 -17.61
N ILE A 14 -6.14 -35.27 -17.20
CA ILE A 14 -5.29 -35.49 -16.02
C ILE A 14 -3.92 -34.84 -16.22
N LEU A 15 -3.33 -34.96 -17.41
CA LEU A 15 -2.04 -34.36 -17.75
C LEU A 15 -2.10 -32.83 -17.65
N VAL A 16 -3.15 -32.21 -18.21
CA VAL A 16 -3.34 -30.74 -18.13
C VAL A 16 -3.48 -30.29 -16.67
N LEU A 17 -4.26 -30.99 -15.85
CA LEU A 17 -4.39 -30.68 -14.42
C LEU A 17 -3.07 -30.86 -13.67
N GLY A 18 -2.35 -31.95 -13.96
CA GLY A 18 -1.03 -32.23 -13.40
C GLY A 18 -0.01 -31.17 -13.77
N TYR A 19 -0.03 -30.67 -15.01
CA TYR A 19 0.82 -29.57 -15.45
C TYR A 19 0.52 -28.27 -14.69
N ILE A 20 -0.75 -27.90 -14.55
CA ILE A 20 -1.16 -26.69 -13.81
C ILE A 20 -0.73 -26.77 -12.33
N ALA A 21 -0.91 -27.93 -11.70
CA ALA A 21 -0.49 -28.15 -10.32
C ALA A 21 1.04 -28.14 -10.18
N GLY A 22 1.75 -28.82 -11.09
CA GLY A 22 3.20 -28.90 -11.10
C GLY A 22 3.88 -27.54 -11.31
N GLU A 23 3.32 -26.69 -12.18
CA GLU A 23 3.82 -25.32 -12.37
C GLU A 23 3.72 -24.50 -11.08
N ARG A 24 2.58 -24.57 -10.38
CA ARG A 24 2.39 -23.85 -9.11
C ARG A 24 3.33 -24.36 -8.03
N GLU A 25 3.51 -25.68 -7.93
CA GLU A 25 4.43 -26.29 -6.99
C GLU A 25 5.89 -25.91 -7.29
N HIS A 26 6.26 -25.85 -8.58
CA HIS A 26 7.58 -25.40 -8.98
C HIS A 26 7.83 -23.95 -8.55
N ILE A 27 6.85 -23.06 -8.71
CA ILE A 27 6.95 -21.66 -8.24
C ILE A 27 7.06 -21.60 -6.71
N LEU A 28 6.30 -22.41 -5.97
CA LEU A 28 6.37 -22.44 -4.49
C LEU A 28 7.75 -22.85 -3.96
N ARG A 29 8.44 -23.74 -4.67
CA ARG A 29 9.77 -24.26 -4.30
C ARG A 29 10.91 -23.36 -4.77
N ASN A 30 10.86 -22.94 -6.04
CA ASN A 30 12.00 -22.32 -6.72
C ASN A 30 11.78 -20.83 -7.06
N GLY A 31 10.57 -20.31 -6.88
CA GLY A 31 10.25 -18.92 -7.15
C GLY A 31 10.95 -17.94 -6.21
N ARG A 32 11.18 -16.72 -6.69
CA ARG A 32 11.74 -15.64 -5.87
C ARG A 32 10.72 -15.23 -4.81
N ILE A 33 11.14 -15.22 -3.55
CA ILE A 33 10.28 -14.79 -2.44
C ILE A 33 10.32 -13.28 -2.31
N ILE A 34 9.14 -12.67 -2.31
CA ILE A 34 8.94 -11.24 -2.06
C ILE A 34 7.87 -11.04 -0.97
N TYR A 35 7.84 -9.84 -0.38
CA TYR A 35 6.77 -9.44 0.52
C TYR A 35 5.98 -8.28 -0.07
N LEU A 36 4.66 -8.43 -0.13
CA LEU A 36 3.74 -7.39 -0.59
C LEU A 36 2.80 -6.98 0.54
N ARG A 37 2.66 -5.67 0.73
CA ARG A 37 1.71 -5.13 1.70
C ARG A 37 0.29 -5.11 1.15
N THR A 38 -0.66 -5.49 2.00
CA THR A 38 -2.09 -5.39 1.69
C THR A 38 -2.64 -4.05 2.13
N ALA A 39 -3.48 -3.44 1.30
CA ALA A 39 -4.33 -2.33 1.69
C ALA A 39 -5.42 -2.78 2.69
N PRO A 40 -6.06 -1.86 3.44
CA PRO A 40 -7.14 -2.19 4.38
C PRO A 40 -8.37 -2.76 3.64
N ILE A 41 -8.84 -3.96 3.98
CA ILE A 41 -9.99 -4.62 3.31
C ILE A 41 -10.86 -5.35 4.32
N ASP A 42 -12.17 -5.33 4.14
CA ASP A 42 -13.15 -6.02 4.97
C ASP A 42 -13.32 -7.50 4.57
N PRO A 43 -13.05 -8.50 5.44
CA PRO A 43 -13.16 -9.91 5.12
C PRO A 43 -14.45 -10.53 5.67
N ARG A 44 -15.54 -10.56 4.89
CA ARG A 44 -16.63 -11.52 5.12
C ARG A 44 -17.27 -12.00 3.82
N ASP A 45 -17.40 -13.31 3.70
CA ASP A 45 -18.46 -13.97 2.94
C ASP A 45 -18.83 -15.24 3.73
N LEU A 46 -20.02 -15.25 4.33
CA LEU A 46 -20.49 -16.29 5.25
C LEU A 46 -20.66 -17.67 4.58
N PHE A 47 -20.60 -17.76 3.25
CA PHE A 47 -20.94 -18.97 2.51
C PHE A 47 -19.74 -19.70 1.88
N ARG A 48 -18.51 -19.16 1.99
CA ARG A 48 -17.31 -19.71 1.30
C ARG A 48 -16.20 -20.22 2.24
N GLY A 49 -16.46 -20.28 3.54
CA GLY A 49 -15.47 -20.61 4.56
C GLY A 49 -14.54 -19.44 4.92
N ASP A 50 -13.53 -19.71 5.75
CA ASP A 50 -12.60 -18.70 6.25
C ASP A 50 -11.56 -18.34 5.17
N TYR A 51 -11.87 -17.32 4.37
CA TYR A 51 -10.88 -16.68 3.51
C TYR A 51 -10.89 -15.17 3.69
N VAL A 52 -9.72 -14.57 3.51
CA VAL A 52 -9.54 -13.12 3.52
C VAL A 52 -9.34 -12.65 2.10
N ARG A 53 -10.17 -11.68 1.66
CA ARG A 53 -9.93 -10.97 0.41
C ARG A 53 -8.76 -10.02 0.62
N LEU A 54 -7.77 -10.13 -0.26
CA LEU A 54 -6.58 -9.31 -0.31
C LEU A 54 -6.68 -8.31 -1.48
N ASN A 55 -6.09 -7.15 -1.27
CA ASN A 55 -6.02 -6.00 -2.15
C ASN A 55 -4.65 -5.44 -1.86
N TYR A 56 -3.79 -5.43 -2.85
CA TYR A 56 -2.42 -4.98 -2.66
C TYR A 56 -2.35 -3.49 -2.98
N GLU A 57 -1.38 -2.79 -2.40
CA GLU A 57 -1.14 -1.40 -2.77
C GLU A 57 -0.80 -1.27 -4.27
N ILE A 58 -0.10 -2.28 -4.81
CA ILE A 58 0.21 -2.43 -6.23
C ILE A 58 -1.00 -2.81 -7.09
N SER A 59 -2.17 -3.12 -6.52
CA SER A 59 -3.38 -3.45 -7.29
C SER A 59 -4.11 -2.22 -7.81
N ASN A 60 -3.81 -1.03 -7.28
CA ASN A 60 -4.47 0.22 -7.65
C ASN A 60 -3.41 1.19 -8.19
N ILE A 61 -3.23 1.22 -9.50
CA ILE A 61 -2.23 2.06 -10.16
C ILE A 61 -2.85 3.42 -10.46
N SER A 62 -2.18 4.49 -10.05
CA SER A 62 -2.63 5.86 -10.34
C SER A 62 -2.68 6.08 -11.84
N ALA A 63 -3.66 6.87 -12.31
CA ALA A 63 -3.72 7.25 -13.72
C ALA A 63 -2.44 8.00 -14.16
N HIS A 64 -1.82 8.74 -13.24
CA HIS A 64 -0.62 9.53 -13.47
C HIS A 64 0.66 8.69 -13.59
N SER A 65 0.67 7.46 -13.08
CA SER A 65 1.82 6.54 -13.18
C SER A 65 1.77 5.65 -14.41
N LEU A 66 0.75 5.82 -15.26
CA LEU A 66 0.65 5.12 -16.54
C LEU A 66 1.35 5.93 -17.63
N PRO A 67 1.86 5.26 -18.68
CA PRO A 67 2.36 5.97 -19.87
C PRO A 67 1.29 6.93 -20.40
N GLN A 68 1.67 8.20 -20.62
CA GLN A 68 0.78 9.27 -21.08
C GLN A 68 0.40 9.17 -22.56
N ASP A 69 0.70 8.04 -23.21
CA ASP A 69 0.29 7.82 -24.59
C ASP A 69 -1.23 7.59 -24.65
N ASP A 70 -1.92 8.41 -25.44
CA ASP A 70 -3.37 8.33 -25.70
C ASP A 70 -3.81 6.98 -26.29
N SER A 71 -2.85 6.18 -26.79
CA SER A 71 -3.07 4.81 -27.25
C SER A 71 -3.30 3.80 -26.11
N THR A 72 -2.97 4.14 -24.84
CA THR A 72 -3.04 3.21 -23.70
C THR A 72 -4.49 2.86 -23.37
N ARG A 73 -4.96 1.78 -24.00
CA ARG A 73 -6.26 1.16 -23.78
C ARG A 73 -6.02 -0.24 -23.27
N LEU A 74 -6.54 -0.51 -22.07
CA LEU A 74 -6.54 -1.86 -21.54
C LEU A 74 -7.96 -2.40 -21.57
N SER A 75 -8.15 -3.53 -22.23
CA SER A 75 -9.39 -4.27 -22.15
C SER A 75 -9.49 -5.02 -20.82
N LYS A 76 -10.71 -5.22 -20.34
CA LYS A 76 -10.97 -6.12 -19.22
C LYS A 76 -10.33 -7.48 -19.47
N GLY A 77 -9.56 -7.95 -18.49
CA GLY A 77 -8.84 -9.22 -18.54
C GLY A 77 -7.53 -9.20 -19.31
N GLN A 78 -7.17 -8.07 -19.94
CA GLN A 78 -5.88 -7.92 -20.63
C GLN A 78 -4.73 -8.14 -19.66
N LYS A 79 -3.76 -8.94 -20.09
CA LYS A 79 -2.55 -9.23 -19.32
C LYS A 79 -1.64 -7.99 -19.30
N VAL A 80 -1.11 -7.68 -18.14
CA VAL A 80 -0.13 -6.62 -17.92
C VAL A 80 0.95 -7.15 -16.99
N TYR A 81 2.11 -6.50 -17.01
CA TYR A 81 3.24 -6.82 -16.15
C TYR A 81 3.57 -5.61 -15.30
N VAL A 82 3.66 -5.82 -13.99
CA VAL A 82 3.99 -4.77 -13.02
C VAL A 82 5.37 -5.04 -12.48
N SER A 83 6.32 -4.18 -12.83
CA SER A 83 7.69 -4.22 -12.31
C SER A 83 7.70 -3.72 -10.87
N LEU A 84 8.48 -4.41 -10.04
CA LEU A 84 8.59 -4.15 -8.62
C LEU A 84 10.03 -3.82 -8.25
N LYS A 85 10.18 -2.79 -7.43
CA LYS A 85 11.46 -2.47 -6.77
C LYS A 85 11.45 -3.00 -5.35
N GLU A 86 12.57 -3.60 -4.93
CA GLU A 86 12.78 -3.93 -3.53
C GLU A 86 13.10 -2.65 -2.76
N SER A 87 12.34 -2.42 -1.71
CA SER A 87 12.56 -1.30 -0.80
C SER A 87 13.62 -1.67 0.24
N SER A 88 14.20 -0.68 0.93
CA SER A 88 15.31 -0.84 1.89
C SER A 88 14.98 -1.70 3.14
N TYR A 89 13.76 -2.24 3.20
CA TYR A 89 13.18 -2.99 4.30
C TYR A 89 12.49 -4.30 3.85
N GLY A 90 12.78 -4.76 2.64
CA GLY A 90 12.36 -6.07 2.14
C GLY A 90 10.89 -6.20 1.77
N LEU A 91 10.18 -5.07 1.63
CA LEU A 91 8.91 -5.01 0.91
C LEU A 91 9.17 -4.62 -0.54
N TYR A 92 8.33 -5.13 -1.44
CA TYR A 92 8.37 -4.79 -2.85
C TYR A 92 7.28 -3.77 -3.17
N GLU A 93 7.65 -2.70 -3.85
CA GLU A 93 6.79 -1.57 -4.21
C GLU A 93 6.59 -1.49 -5.72
N PHE A 94 5.50 -0.84 -6.14
CA PHE A 94 5.27 -0.52 -7.55
C PHE A 94 6.40 0.35 -8.10
N GLU A 95 6.94 -0.03 -9.25
CA GLU A 95 7.92 0.77 -10.00
C GLU A 95 7.36 1.22 -11.34
N ASN A 96 6.89 0.27 -12.15
CA ASN A 96 6.37 0.55 -13.49
C ASN A 96 5.37 -0.51 -13.94
N ILE A 97 4.66 -0.24 -15.04
CA ILE A 97 3.74 -1.15 -15.70
C ILE A 97 4.02 -1.22 -17.20
N SER A 98 3.96 -2.43 -17.75
CA SER A 98 4.14 -2.72 -19.17
C SER A 98 3.07 -3.70 -19.66
N ILE A 99 2.76 -3.63 -20.95
CA ILE A 99 1.95 -4.64 -21.64
C ILE A 99 2.85 -5.77 -22.18
N GLU A 100 4.09 -5.43 -22.50
CA GLU A 100 5.12 -6.35 -22.98
C GLU A 100 5.84 -7.01 -21.80
N ASP A 101 6.30 -8.24 -22.02
CA ASP A 101 7.00 -9.03 -21.01
C ASP A 101 8.33 -8.36 -20.65
N PRO A 102 8.58 -7.98 -19.38
CA PRO A 102 9.83 -7.33 -19.00
C PRO A 102 11.03 -8.26 -19.22
N GLU A 103 12.11 -7.73 -19.81
CA GLU A 103 13.33 -8.50 -20.06
C GLU A 103 14.11 -8.85 -18.79
N SER A 104 13.96 -8.04 -17.74
CA SER A 104 14.69 -8.22 -16.47
C SER A 104 13.94 -7.60 -15.29
N GLY A 105 14.44 -7.88 -14.09
CA GLY A 105 13.85 -7.42 -12.83
C GLY A 105 12.77 -8.35 -12.29
N ILE A 106 12.23 -8.00 -11.13
CA ILE A 106 11.12 -8.73 -10.51
C ILE A 106 9.82 -8.08 -10.95
N TYR A 107 8.92 -8.86 -11.51
CA TYR A 107 7.62 -8.37 -11.97
C TYR A 107 6.52 -9.38 -11.71
N LEU A 108 5.28 -8.88 -11.62
CA LEU A 108 4.07 -9.69 -11.47
C LEU A 108 3.21 -9.58 -12.72
N ALA A 109 2.77 -10.73 -13.22
CA ALA A 109 1.77 -10.81 -14.27
C ALA A 109 0.38 -10.60 -13.66
N GLY A 110 -0.25 -9.49 -14.02
CA GLY A 110 -1.60 -9.12 -13.61
C GLY A 110 -2.58 -9.11 -14.77
N ARG A 111 -3.86 -8.86 -14.45
CA ARG A 111 -4.92 -8.62 -15.41
C ARG A 111 -5.74 -7.40 -15.02
N SER A 112 -6.08 -6.57 -16.01
CA SER A 112 -7.00 -5.46 -15.79
C SER A 112 -8.39 -5.96 -15.38
N LEU A 113 -8.96 -5.40 -14.31
CA LEU A 113 -10.30 -5.75 -13.85
C LEU A 113 -11.43 -5.16 -14.71
N TYR A 114 -11.16 -4.03 -15.34
CA TYR A 114 -12.13 -3.24 -16.08
C TYR A 114 -11.51 -2.72 -17.39
N ASP A 115 -12.35 -2.23 -18.29
CA ASP A 115 -11.84 -1.48 -19.44
C ASP A 115 -11.26 -0.15 -18.93
N TYR A 116 -10.00 0.11 -19.28
CA TYR A 116 -9.30 1.34 -18.96
C TYR A 116 -9.05 2.14 -20.23
N ARG A 117 -9.39 3.43 -20.20
CA ARG A 117 -9.16 4.37 -21.30
C ARG A 117 -8.56 5.65 -20.73
N HIS A 118 -7.35 6.00 -21.18
CA HIS A 118 -6.56 7.13 -20.71
C HIS A 118 -7.36 8.44 -20.56
N HIS A 119 -8.10 8.84 -21.59
CA HIS A 119 -8.98 10.01 -21.67
C HIS A 119 -10.03 10.17 -20.55
N LYS A 120 -10.29 9.13 -19.74
CA LYS A 120 -11.21 9.16 -18.60
C LYS A 120 -10.43 9.15 -17.27
N LEU A 121 -9.48 10.08 -17.10
CA LEU A 121 -8.50 10.32 -16.00
C LEU A 121 -9.01 10.23 -14.54
N VAL A 122 -10.18 9.67 -14.27
CA VAL A 122 -10.93 9.77 -13.01
C VAL A 122 -10.75 8.54 -12.12
N GLN A 123 -10.22 7.42 -12.61
CA GLN A 123 -10.15 6.18 -11.82
C GLN A 123 -8.79 5.47 -11.91
N PRO A 124 -8.27 4.93 -10.79
CA PRO A 124 -7.06 4.12 -10.81
C PRO A 124 -7.28 2.85 -11.64
N LEU A 125 -6.24 2.43 -12.36
CA LEU A 125 -6.22 1.14 -13.01
C LEU A 125 -6.18 0.05 -11.93
N ARG A 126 -7.18 -0.83 -11.94
CA ARG A 126 -7.25 -1.94 -10.99
C ARG A 126 -6.79 -3.25 -11.60
N LEU A 127 -5.86 -3.90 -10.92
CA LEU A 127 -5.22 -5.13 -11.36
C LEU A 127 -5.44 -6.27 -10.37
N ASN A 128 -5.66 -7.47 -10.93
CA ASN A 128 -5.61 -8.73 -10.19
C ASN A 128 -4.41 -9.56 -10.64
N TYR A 129 -3.72 -10.16 -9.68
CA TYR A 129 -2.55 -11.01 -9.82
C TYR A 129 -2.86 -12.49 -9.57
N GLY A 130 -4.11 -12.81 -9.20
CA GLY A 130 -4.52 -14.19 -8.86
C GLY A 130 -4.15 -14.59 -7.43
N ILE A 131 -3.78 -13.62 -6.60
CA ILE A 131 -3.41 -13.77 -5.19
C ILE A 131 -4.30 -12.90 -4.28
N GLU A 132 -5.49 -12.52 -4.74
CA GLU A 132 -6.47 -11.69 -4.00
C GLU A 132 -7.30 -12.50 -2.99
N ALA A 133 -7.10 -13.82 -2.89
CA ALA A 133 -7.81 -14.68 -1.96
C ALA A 133 -6.81 -15.50 -1.15
N TYR A 134 -6.83 -15.32 0.17
CA TYR A 134 -6.03 -16.11 1.11
C TYR A 134 -6.93 -17.00 1.94
N PHE A 135 -6.82 -18.31 1.71
CA PHE A 135 -7.59 -19.33 2.41
C PHE A 135 -6.91 -19.69 3.72
N ILE A 136 -7.67 -19.65 4.81
CA ILE A 136 -7.19 -19.90 6.15
C ILE A 136 -7.92 -21.12 6.69
N GLN A 137 -7.28 -21.82 7.62
CA GLN A 137 -7.98 -22.84 8.42
C GLN A 137 -9.18 -22.20 9.15
N GLN A 138 -10.28 -22.92 9.17
CA GLN A 138 -11.53 -22.51 9.83
C GLN A 138 -11.28 -22.11 11.31
N GLY A 139 -11.86 -20.99 11.73
CA GLY A 139 -11.72 -20.38 13.06
C GLY A 139 -10.61 -19.32 13.17
N LYS A 140 -9.62 -19.31 12.26
CA LYS A 140 -8.49 -18.37 12.32
C LYS A 140 -8.74 -17.05 11.58
N GLY A 141 -9.79 -16.95 10.77
CA GLY A 141 -10.14 -15.71 10.08
C GLY A 141 -10.41 -14.54 11.05
N LEU A 142 -11.05 -14.84 12.19
CA LEU A 142 -11.36 -13.85 13.23
C LEU A 142 -10.10 -13.30 13.92
N GLU A 143 -9.06 -14.11 14.07
CA GLU A 143 -7.79 -13.65 14.67
C GLU A 143 -7.10 -12.62 13.78
N ILE A 144 -7.13 -12.84 12.45
CA ILE A 144 -6.62 -11.87 11.48
C ILE A 144 -7.43 -10.58 11.51
N GLU A 145 -8.76 -10.66 11.59
CA GLU A 145 -9.63 -9.49 11.72
C GLU A 145 -9.31 -8.69 13.00
N LYS A 146 -9.20 -9.37 14.14
CA LYS A 146 -8.89 -8.75 15.44
C LYS A 146 -7.52 -8.10 15.46
N ARG A 147 -6.48 -8.81 14.99
CA ARG A 147 -5.10 -8.30 15.02
C ARG A 147 -4.88 -7.16 14.05
N ARG A 148 -5.55 -7.16 12.90
CA ARG A 148 -5.52 -6.01 12.00
C ARG A 148 -6.11 -4.76 12.65
N GLY A 149 -7.11 -4.91 13.52
CA GLY A 149 -7.82 -3.81 14.15
C GLY A 149 -9.04 -3.32 13.36
N SER A 150 -9.84 -2.46 14.00
CA SER A 150 -11.04 -1.87 13.42
C SER A 150 -10.75 -0.52 12.76
N ARG A 151 -11.66 -0.04 11.90
CA ARG A 151 -11.54 1.24 11.19
C ARG A 151 -11.12 2.40 12.12
N ASN A 152 -11.70 2.52 13.32
CA ASN A 152 -11.45 3.64 14.22
C ASN A 152 -10.28 3.42 15.21
N LYS A 153 -9.40 2.44 14.97
CA LYS A 153 -8.27 2.09 15.85
C LYS A 153 -6.96 1.96 15.06
N ILE A 154 -5.89 1.58 15.75
CA ILE A 154 -4.64 1.13 15.13
C ILE A 154 -4.90 0.02 14.12
N GLN A 155 -4.37 0.22 12.91
CA GLN A 155 -4.33 -0.77 11.85
C GLN A 155 -2.93 -1.36 11.75
N ILE A 156 -2.82 -2.68 11.86
CA ILE A 156 -1.55 -3.38 11.63
C ILE A 156 -1.60 -3.98 10.23
N PRO A 157 -0.77 -3.50 9.28
CA PRO A 157 -0.75 -4.04 7.92
C PRO A 157 -0.39 -5.53 7.90
N LEU A 158 -1.08 -6.27 7.04
CA LEU A 158 -0.72 -7.65 6.69
C LEU A 158 0.26 -7.61 5.50
N GLU A 159 1.33 -8.38 5.59
CA GLU A 159 2.36 -8.49 4.56
C GLU A 159 2.39 -9.93 4.05
N MET A 160 2.03 -10.13 2.78
CA MET A 160 1.94 -11.45 2.18
C MET A 160 3.30 -11.87 1.63
N GLN A 161 3.73 -13.08 2.00
CA GLN A 161 4.89 -13.72 1.42
C GLN A 161 4.49 -14.39 0.10
N ILE A 162 5.00 -13.88 -1.02
CA ILE A 162 4.65 -14.31 -2.36
C ILE A 162 5.87 -14.95 -3.02
N ALA A 163 5.68 -16.12 -3.62
CA ALA A 163 6.65 -16.74 -4.52
C ALA A 163 6.34 -16.32 -5.96
N VAL A 164 7.33 -15.75 -6.66
CA VAL A 164 7.21 -15.24 -8.02
C VAL A 164 8.03 -16.12 -8.96
N GLY A 165 7.37 -16.66 -9.99
CA GLY A 165 8.02 -17.41 -11.07
C GLY A 165 8.63 -16.48 -12.11
N VAL A 166 9.51 -17.03 -12.96
CA VAL A 166 10.21 -16.29 -14.02
C VAL A 166 9.29 -15.62 -15.05
N ASN A 167 8.02 -16.04 -15.13
CA ASN A 167 7.00 -15.49 -16.04
C ASN A 167 6.05 -14.50 -15.35
N GLY A 168 6.41 -14.05 -14.14
CA GLY A 168 5.62 -13.16 -13.30
C GLY A 168 4.41 -13.82 -12.61
N LYS A 169 4.21 -15.14 -12.73
CA LYS A 169 3.14 -15.83 -11.97
C LYS A 169 3.46 -15.84 -10.49
N SER A 170 2.48 -15.46 -9.67
CA SER A 170 2.61 -15.37 -8.23
C SER A 170 1.81 -16.46 -7.51
N VAL A 171 2.38 -17.01 -6.44
CA VAL A 171 1.69 -17.93 -5.52
C VAL A 171 1.91 -17.47 -4.07
N ILE A 172 0.84 -17.44 -3.27
CA ILE A 172 0.94 -17.12 -1.84
C ILE A 172 1.63 -18.28 -1.11
N LYS A 173 2.70 -17.99 -0.39
CA LYS A 173 3.42 -18.95 0.46
C LYS A 173 3.09 -18.81 1.94
N GLY A 174 2.78 -17.58 2.38
CA GLY A 174 2.48 -17.28 3.77
C GLY A 174 2.21 -15.80 3.98
N HIS A 175 2.23 -15.37 5.24
CA HIS A 175 2.07 -13.97 5.62
C HIS A 175 2.87 -13.66 6.88
N ARG A 176 3.09 -12.38 7.13
CA ARG A 176 3.55 -11.83 8.42
C ARG A 176 2.79 -10.54 8.71
N TRP A 177 2.78 -10.13 9.97
CA TRP A 177 2.27 -8.81 10.35
C TRP A 177 3.40 -7.79 10.30
N SER A 178 3.09 -6.57 9.89
CA SER A 178 3.99 -5.44 10.10
C SER A 178 4.30 -5.31 11.59
N PRO A 179 5.57 -5.09 11.99
CA PRO A 179 5.94 -4.89 13.39
C PRO A 179 5.47 -3.53 13.93
N ILE A 180 4.99 -2.64 13.06
CA ILE A 180 4.42 -1.34 13.39
C ILE A 180 2.98 -1.23 12.86
N GLY A 181 2.10 -0.67 13.67
CA GLY A 181 0.73 -0.29 13.31
C GLY A 181 0.56 1.22 13.20
N VAL A 182 -0.47 1.64 12.47
CA VAL A 182 -0.81 3.07 12.29
C VAL A 182 -2.29 3.33 12.57
N GLY A 183 -2.56 4.36 13.36
CA GLY A 183 -3.90 4.92 13.57
C GLY A 183 -3.99 6.34 13.03
N LEU A 184 -5.19 6.74 12.62
CA LEU A 184 -5.47 8.13 12.25
C LEU A 184 -6.81 8.55 12.87
N GLN A 185 -6.78 9.65 13.62
CA GLN A 185 -7.92 10.22 14.31
C GLN A 185 -8.07 11.69 13.94
N LEU A 186 -9.31 12.12 13.70
CA LEU A 186 -9.64 13.52 13.53
C LEU A 186 -9.65 14.24 14.89
N LEU A 187 -8.93 15.36 15.01
CA LEU A 187 -8.96 16.22 16.20
C LEU A 187 -9.84 17.45 15.99
N ARG A 188 -9.74 18.09 14.81
CA ARG A 188 -10.52 19.28 14.44
C ARG A 188 -10.95 19.18 12.98
N SER A 189 -12.22 19.42 12.70
CA SER A 189 -12.69 19.72 11.33
C SER A 189 -12.85 21.22 11.15
N PRO A 190 -12.59 21.74 9.94
CA PRO A 190 -12.94 23.11 9.60
C PRO A 190 -14.47 23.31 9.61
N PRO A 191 -14.97 24.52 9.96
CA PRO A 191 -16.40 24.83 9.95
C PRO A 191 -17.01 24.66 8.54
N PRO A 192 -18.31 24.36 8.42
CA PRO A 192 -18.97 24.10 7.13
C PRO A 192 -19.17 25.35 6.24
N ASP A 193 -19.25 26.55 6.82
CA ASP A 193 -19.37 27.83 6.08
C ASP A 193 -18.09 28.66 6.24
N ASN A 194 -17.43 28.93 5.11
CA ASN A 194 -16.07 29.45 5.07
C ASN A 194 -16.03 30.87 4.46
N ARG A 195 -17.19 31.52 4.23
CA ARG A 195 -17.23 32.76 3.45
C ARG A 195 -16.64 33.99 4.14
N ARG A 196 -16.38 33.96 5.45
CA ARG A 196 -15.87 35.12 6.23
C ARG A 196 -15.02 34.80 7.48
N SER A 197 -14.53 33.57 7.63
CA SER A 197 -13.82 33.18 8.86
C SER A 197 -12.31 33.26 8.71
N THR A 198 -11.60 33.76 9.72
CA THR A 198 -10.13 33.62 9.88
C THR A 198 -9.76 32.22 10.40
N GLU A 199 -10.73 31.33 10.55
CA GLU A 199 -10.48 29.96 11.02
C GLU A 199 -9.78 29.11 9.94
N PRO A 200 -8.95 28.15 10.37
CA PRO A 200 -8.18 27.35 9.43
C PRO A 200 -9.09 26.43 8.59
N LEU A 201 -8.81 26.34 7.29
CA LEU A 201 -9.69 25.68 6.30
C LEU A 201 -9.47 24.17 6.20
N SER A 202 -8.38 23.67 6.78
CA SER A 202 -8.03 22.26 6.87
C SER A 202 -8.21 21.69 8.27
N ALA A 203 -8.30 20.36 8.32
CA ALA A 203 -8.44 19.61 9.55
C ALA A 203 -7.12 19.52 10.33
N LYS A 204 -7.25 19.32 11.63
CA LYS A 204 -6.17 18.84 12.50
C LYS A 204 -6.38 17.36 12.79
N VAL A 205 -5.35 16.54 12.64
CA VAL A 205 -5.42 15.08 12.86
C VAL A 205 -4.34 14.61 13.83
N ALA A 206 -4.60 13.51 14.50
CA ALA A 206 -3.61 12.75 15.26
C ALA A 206 -3.29 11.46 14.49
N LEU A 207 -2.01 11.23 14.23
CA LEU A 207 -1.50 9.95 13.73
C LEU A 207 -0.81 9.22 14.88
N THR A 208 -1.17 7.96 15.08
CA THR A 208 -0.58 7.11 16.11
C THR A 208 0.28 6.05 15.45
N LEU A 209 1.54 5.93 15.86
CA LEU A 209 2.41 4.80 15.55
C LEU A 209 2.45 3.86 16.75
N ALA A 210 2.19 2.57 16.53
CA ALA A 210 2.13 1.58 17.60
C ALA A 210 3.12 0.45 17.35
N ASN A 211 3.91 0.07 18.36
CA ASN A 211 4.71 -1.15 18.29
C ASN A 211 3.79 -2.38 18.39
N ALA A 212 3.60 -3.06 17.27
CA ALA A 212 2.75 -4.23 17.11
C ALA A 212 3.50 -5.56 17.27
N SER A 213 4.80 -5.49 17.56
CA SER A 213 5.67 -6.64 17.78
C SER A 213 5.80 -6.99 19.27
N ASP A 214 6.33 -8.18 19.54
CA ASP A 214 6.60 -8.67 20.91
C ASP A 214 8.01 -8.27 21.40
N ALA A 215 8.72 -7.41 20.67
CA ALA A 215 10.05 -6.93 21.00
C ALA A 215 10.12 -5.38 20.93
N PRO A 216 11.11 -4.74 21.57
CA PRO A 216 11.35 -3.31 21.39
C PRO A 216 11.63 -2.98 19.92
N LEU A 217 11.12 -1.83 19.46
CA LEU A 217 11.29 -1.33 18.10
C LEU A 217 11.49 0.18 18.17
N ALA A 218 12.37 0.73 17.35
CA ALA A 218 12.63 2.15 17.31
C ALA A 218 12.03 2.83 16.07
N ILE A 219 11.53 4.04 16.24
CA ILE A 219 11.12 4.96 15.18
C ILE A 219 12.06 6.18 15.17
N VAL A 220 12.19 6.83 14.02
CA VAL A 220 13.00 8.04 13.88
C VAL A 220 12.07 9.21 13.56
N THR A 221 12.07 10.23 14.41
CA THR A 221 11.25 11.42 14.27
C THR A 221 12.14 12.63 14.04
N LEU A 222 12.31 13.01 12.77
CA LEU A 222 13.09 14.18 12.41
C LEU A 222 12.32 15.48 12.76
N PRO A 223 13.03 16.59 13.01
CA PRO A 223 12.42 17.89 13.22
C PRO A 223 11.52 18.30 12.06
N ASP A 224 10.62 19.24 12.34
CA ASP A 224 9.64 19.75 11.39
C ASP A 224 8.70 18.66 10.86
N SER A 225 8.64 17.47 11.45
CA SER A 225 7.91 16.31 10.92
C SER A 225 8.48 15.75 9.61
N CYS A 226 9.79 15.85 9.39
CA CYS A 226 10.45 15.33 8.17
C CYS A 226 10.50 13.81 8.03
N SER A 227 10.10 13.05 9.05
CA SER A 227 9.83 11.60 8.90
C SER A 227 8.44 11.30 8.34
N PHE A 228 7.64 12.34 8.06
CA PHE A 228 6.29 12.22 7.54
C PHE A 228 6.14 12.96 6.21
N SER A 229 5.47 12.33 5.26
CA SER A 229 5.06 12.96 4.01
C SER A 229 3.53 12.94 3.87
N LEU A 230 3.01 13.96 3.20
CA LEU A 230 1.63 14.01 2.77
C LEU A 230 1.60 13.65 1.28
N GLU A 231 0.94 12.56 0.93
CA GLU A 231 0.83 12.13 -0.47
C GLU A 231 -0.61 12.01 -0.91
N THR A 232 -0.80 12.29 -2.19
CA THR A 232 -2.06 12.09 -2.89
C THR A 232 -2.42 10.60 -2.93
N SER A 233 -3.68 10.28 -2.60
CA SER A 233 -4.24 8.94 -2.75
C SER A 233 -4.31 8.55 -4.23
N GLN A 234 -4.15 7.26 -4.54
CA GLN A 234 -4.28 6.72 -5.91
C GLN A 234 -5.66 6.99 -6.56
N THR A 235 -6.66 7.38 -5.76
CA THR A 235 -8.02 7.70 -6.20
C THR A 235 -8.26 9.19 -6.46
N ALA A 236 -7.30 10.05 -6.12
CA ALA A 236 -7.40 11.48 -6.33
C ALA A 236 -7.32 11.82 -7.83
N ARG A 237 -7.91 12.95 -8.22
CA ARG A 237 -7.95 13.36 -9.63
C ARG A 237 -6.71 14.11 -10.04
N THR A 238 -6.13 14.85 -9.11
CA THR A 238 -4.98 15.71 -9.34
C THR A 238 -3.80 15.20 -8.52
N GLN A 239 -2.62 15.09 -9.13
CA GLN A 239 -1.39 14.84 -8.40
C GLN A 239 -0.97 16.12 -7.67
N TRP A 240 -1.08 16.12 -6.34
CA TRP A 240 -0.68 17.25 -5.50
C TRP A 240 0.70 17.01 -4.90
N THR A 241 1.48 18.08 -4.80
CA THR A 241 2.78 18.05 -4.11
C THR A 241 2.77 19.08 -2.99
N VAL A 242 3.52 18.80 -1.91
CA VAL A 242 3.69 19.78 -0.83
C VAL A 242 4.46 20.98 -1.39
N ALA A 243 3.94 22.19 -1.15
CA ALA A 243 4.42 23.42 -1.77
C ALA A 243 5.80 23.87 -1.27
N ASP A 244 6.03 23.76 0.04
CA ASP A 244 7.34 23.97 0.65
C ASP A 244 7.84 22.67 1.28
N SER A 245 9.02 22.21 0.86
CA SER A 245 9.67 21.02 1.44
C SER A 245 10.89 21.46 2.25
N PRO A 246 10.71 21.87 3.52
CA PRO A 246 11.83 22.32 4.35
C PRO A 246 12.75 21.17 4.77
N CYS A 247 12.44 19.93 4.36
CA CYS A 247 13.24 18.73 4.61
C CYS A 247 14.47 18.68 3.72
N ARG A 248 15.45 19.52 4.07
CA ARG A 248 16.83 19.34 3.60
C ARG A 248 17.38 18.01 4.15
N PRO A 249 18.35 17.37 3.47
CA PRO A 249 19.01 16.19 3.99
C PRO A 249 19.63 16.52 5.36
N ARG A 250 18.98 16.07 6.43
CA ARG A 250 19.44 16.19 7.81
C ARG A 250 19.77 14.79 8.32
N GLN A 251 20.95 14.64 8.91
CA GLN A 251 21.35 13.38 9.52
C GLN A 251 20.58 13.19 10.84
N ALA A 252 20.01 12.02 11.06
CA ALA A 252 19.36 11.70 12.32
C ALA A 252 20.39 11.67 13.46
N THR A 253 20.00 12.12 14.66
CA THR A 253 20.79 12.06 15.89
C THR A 253 20.08 11.16 16.90
N GLU A 254 20.73 10.81 18.00
CA GLU A 254 20.13 9.94 19.04
C GLU A 254 18.84 10.52 19.63
N GLU A 255 18.72 11.85 19.69
CA GLU A 255 17.53 12.54 20.21
C GLU A 255 16.30 12.33 19.31
N HIS A 256 16.51 12.04 18.02
CA HIS A 256 15.44 11.75 17.08
C HIS A 256 14.97 10.29 17.14
N VAL A 257 15.66 9.42 17.89
CA VAL A 257 15.33 7.98 17.97
C VAL A 257 14.45 7.73 19.18
N LEU A 258 13.24 7.23 18.93
CA LEU A 258 12.29 6.84 19.98
C LEU A 258 12.17 5.31 19.99
N VAL A 259 12.61 4.67 21.07
CA VAL A 259 12.41 3.24 21.28
C VAL A 259 11.04 3.02 21.91
N LEU A 260 10.18 2.30 21.19
CA LEU A 260 8.85 1.89 21.64
C LEU A 260 8.92 0.46 22.19
N GLN A 261 8.50 0.28 23.43
CA GLN A 261 8.30 -1.04 24.02
C GLN A 261 7.12 -1.77 23.35
N PRO A 262 7.01 -3.10 23.49
CA PRO A 262 5.85 -3.84 22.97
C PRO A 262 4.52 -3.21 23.40
N ARG A 263 3.63 -2.98 22.43
CA ARG A 263 2.31 -2.31 22.61
C ARG A 263 2.36 -0.83 22.99
N GLU A 264 3.54 -0.21 23.00
CA GLU A 264 3.65 1.24 23.21
C GLU A 264 3.22 2.00 21.95
N GLU A 265 2.55 3.14 22.17
CA GLU A 265 2.02 4.01 21.13
C GLU A 265 2.63 5.40 21.24
N LYS A 266 2.95 6.00 20.09
CA LYS A 266 3.37 7.39 19.98
C LYS A 266 2.40 8.15 19.09
N ILE A 267 1.85 9.24 19.63
CA ILE A 267 0.90 10.11 18.94
C ILE A 267 1.64 11.34 18.40
N PHE A 268 1.31 11.73 17.17
CA PHE A 268 1.78 12.90 16.47
C PHE A 268 0.58 13.71 15.99
N GLU A 269 0.57 15.01 16.27
CA GLU A 269 -0.49 15.90 15.80
C GLU A 269 -0.04 16.67 14.57
N PHE A 270 -0.93 16.78 13.60
CA PHE A 270 -0.71 17.50 12.34
C PHE A 270 -1.84 18.49 12.14
N ASP A 271 -1.52 19.79 12.10
CA ASP A 271 -2.46 20.81 11.65
C ASP A 271 -2.19 21.11 10.17
N PHE A 272 -3.09 20.68 9.29
CA PHE A 272 -2.90 20.83 7.85
C PHE A 272 -3.12 22.26 7.34
N SER A 273 -3.35 23.20 8.25
CA SER A 273 -3.37 24.62 7.94
C SER A 273 -2.00 25.28 8.10
N ASP A 274 -1.00 24.58 8.64
CA ASP A 274 0.38 25.08 8.71
C ASP A 274 1.00 25.15 7.29
N GLU A 275 1.85 26.15 7.06
CA GLU A 275 2.48 26.42 5.75
C GLU A 275 3.18 25.18 5.15
N ARG A 276 3.80 24.36 6.01
CA ARG A 276 4.48 23.11 5.62
C ARG A 276 3.56 22.12 4.90
N TRP A 277 2.25 22.13 5.17
CA TRP A 277 1.32 21.15 4.63
C TRP A 277 0.49 21.68 3.46
N LEU A 278 0.71 22.93 3.05
CA LEU A 278 0.09 23.47 1.86
C LEU A 278 0.53 22.67 0.65
N VAL A 279 -0.40 22.44 -0.27
CA VAL A 279 -0.16 21.69 -1.49
C VAL A 279 -0.32 22.57 -2.71
N GLN A 280 0.37 22.20 -3.78
CA GLN A 280 0.24 22.84 -5.08
C GLN A 280 0.22 21.79 -6.20
N SER A 281 -0.48 22.12 -7.27
CA SER A 281 -0.34 21.48 -8.57
C SER A 281 0.54 22.34 -9.47
N GLU A 282 0.91 21.87 -10.67
CA GLU A 282 1.85 22.55 -11.58
C GLU A 282 1.51 24.02 -11.89
N THR A 283 0.24 24.43 -11.72
CA THR A 283 -0.26 25.77 -12.08
C THR A 283 -0.92 26.52 -10.93
N SER A 284 -0.97 25.96 -9.72
CA SER A 284 -1.67 26.58 -8.58
C SER A 284 -0.72 27.26 -7.61
N GLN A 285 -1.20 28.32 -6.95
CA GLN A 285 -0.60 28.79 -5.71
C GLN A 285 -0.71 27.69 -4.62
N PRO A 286 0.10 27.77 -3.54
CA PRO A 286 -0.06 26.89 -2.38
C PRO A 286 -1.46 27.03 -1.77
N LEU A 287 -2.10 25.88 -1.51
CA LEU A 287 -3.47 25.79 -1.01
C LEU A 287 -3.55 24.84 0.17
N GLU A 288 -4.45 25.18 1.08
CA GLU A 288 -4.88 24.29 2.16
C GLU A 288 -5.64 23.09 1.58
N ILE A 289 -5.29 21.86 1.98
CA ILE A 289 -5.96 20.65 1.47
C ILE A 289 -7.47 20.62 1.75
N GLY A 290 -7.95 21.37 2.76
CA GLY A 290 -9.37 21.47 3.10
C GLY A 290 -10.20 22.32 2.13
N THR A 291 -9.57 23.08 1.22
CA THR A 291 -10.25 23.86 0.18
C THR A 291 -10.47 23.07 -1.12
N LEU A 292 -9.89 21.87 -1.21
CA LEU A 292 -9.95 21.03 -2.40
C LEU A 292 -11.30 20.30 -2.50
N ASP A 293 -11.57 19.76 -3.69
CA ASP A 293 -12.78 18.96 -3.95
C ASP A 293 -12.76 17.68 -3.11
N TRP A 294 -13.95 17.19 -2.72
CA TRP A 294 -14.10 15.98 -1.90
C TRP A 294 -13.50 14.70 -2.52
N SER A 295 -13.25 14.69 -3.83
CA SER A 295 -12.55 13.60 -4.52
C SER A 295 -11.04 13.62 -4.31
N GLU A 296 -10.45 14.74 -3.89
CA GLU A 296 -9.02 14.87 -3.61
C GLU A 296 -8.73 14.33 -2.20
N ARG A 297 -8.08 13.18 -2.16
CA ARG A 297 -7.78 12.46 -0.91
C ARG A 297 -6.29 12.32 -0.71
N PHE A 298 -5.89 12.29 0.55
CA PHE A 298 -4.49 12.25 0.95
C PHE A 298 -4.22 11.10 1.92
N ARG A 299 -2.97 10.70 2.04
CA ARG A 299 -2.46 9.83 3.09
C ARG A 299 -1.28 10.50 3.76
N LEU A 300 -1.25 10.42 5.09
CA LEU A 300 -0.04 10.68 5.84
C LEU A 300 0.80 9.41 5.81
N ILE A 301 2.07 9.57 5.54
CA ILE A 301 2.98 8.46 5.40
C ILE A 301 4.13 8.66 6.35
N TYR A 302 4.41 7.65 7.15
CA TYR A 302 5.65 7.59 7.92
C TYR A 302 6.74 6.87 7.10
N ARG A 303 7.88 7.54 6.90
CA ARG A 303 9.11 7.00 6.33
C ARG A 303 10.32 7.53 7.12
N PRO A 304 11.01 6.70 7.90
CA PRO A 304 12.27 7.08 8.52
C PRO A 304 13.39 7.13 7.47
N PRO A 305 14.55 7.75 7.79
CA PRO A 305 15.74 7.68 6.94
C PRO A 305 16.14 6.23 6.63
N ASP A 306 16.79 6.03 5.49
CA ASP A 306 17.30 4.71 5.10
C ASP A 306 18.33 4.17 6.11
N ARG A 307 18.50 2.84 6.12
CA ARG A 307 19.45 2.14 7.00
C ARG A 307 20.85 2.75 6.99
N ALA A 308 21.34 3.13 5.80
CA ALA A 308 22.66 3.73 5.64
C ALA A 308 22.76 5.08 6.38
N ALA A 309 21.71 5.90 6.35
CA ALA A 309 21.68 7.19 7.02
C ALA A 309 21.54 7.07 8.55
N CYS A 310 21.14 5.91 9.05
CA CYS A 310 21.00 5.60 10.48
C CYS A 310 22.16 4.75 11.04
N ALA A 311 23.14 4.37 10.22
CA ALA A 311 24.16 3.40 10.58
C ALA A 311 25.06 3.84 11.76
N HIS A 312 25.18 5.14 12.00
CA HIS A 312 25.96 5.73 13.10
C HIS A 312 25.21 5.76 14.44
N LEU A 313 23.91 5.45 14.46
CA LEU A 313 23.08 5.52 15.67
C LEU A 313 23.26 4.27 16.56
N LYS A 314 23.17 4.45 17.89
CA LYS A 314 23.33 3.38 18.88
C LYS A 314 22.28 2.28 18.74
N ASN A 315 21.01 2.68 18.58
CA ASN A 315 19.87 1.75 18.48
C ASN A 315 19.53 1.36 17.04
N ARG A 316 20.47 1.49 16.09
CA ARG A 316 20.23 1.30 14.65
C ARG A 316 19.55 -0.04 14.29
N ASP A 317 19.86 -1.11 15.02
CA ASP A 317 19.30 -2.44 14.74
C ASP A 317 17.84 -2.58 15.18
N LEU A 318 17.39 -1.72 16.10
CA LEU A 318 15.98 -1.63 16.51
C LEU A 318 15.16 -0.73 15.57
N ILE A 319 15.81 0.14 14.80
CA ILE A 319 15.11 1.11 13.95
C ILE A 319 14.33 0.36 12.90
N TRP A 320 13.02 0.55 12.94
CA TRP A 320 12.16 0.10 11.87
C TRP A 320 12.41 0.98 10.65
N HIS A 321 12.81 0.34 9.56
CA HIS A 321 12.87 0.96 8.25
C HIS A 321 11.66 0.48 7.46
N GLY A 322 10.99 1.40 6.79
CA GLY A 322 9.74 1.08 6.12
C GLY A 322 8.97 2.28 5.62
N TYR A 323 7.95 1.99 4.83
CA TYR A 323 6.89 2.91 4.46
C TYR A 323 5.64 2.51 5.21
N LEU A 324 4.94 3.44 5.88
CA LEU A 324 3.67 3.14 6.56
C LEU A 324 2.62 4.19 6.23
N PRO A 325 1.71 3.91 5.28
CA PRO A 325 0.63 4.84 4.94
C PRO A 325 -0.51 4.77 5.94
N SER A 326 -1.06 5.93 6.29
CA SER A 326 -2.31 6.05 7.02
C SER A 326 -3.51 5.65 6.16
N ARG A 327 -4.69 5.57 6.80
CA ARG A 327 -5.97 5.62 6.07
C ARG A 327 -6.02 6.89 5.22
N ALA A 328 -6.69 6.79 4.07
CA ALA A 328 -6.91 7.96 3.24
C ALA A 328 -7.91 8.92 3.90
N PHE A 329 -7.67 10.22 3.79
CA PHE A 329 -8.54 11.24 4.37
C PHE A 329 -8.69 12.43 3.42
N HIS A 330 -9.80 13.16 3.56
CA HIS A 330 -10.01 14.45 2.91
C HIS A 330 -9.50 15.58 3.82
N GLY A 331 -9.04 16.70 3.23
CA GLY A 331 -8.50 17.83 3.98
C GLY A 331 -9.44 18.45 5.02
N ARG A 332 -10.75 18.22 4.91
CA ARG A 332 -11.76 18.61 5.92
C ARG A 332 -11.98 17.60 7.05
N GLY A 333 -11.20 16.52 7.10
CA GLY A 333 -11.17 15.57 8.22
C GLY A 333 -11.95 14.27 8.03
N ARG A 334 -12.50 14.01 6.84
CA ARG A 334 -13.21 12.75 6.57
C ARG A 334 -12.23 11.61 6.29
N ILE A 335 -12.15 10.62 7.19
CA ILE A 335 -11.25 9.45 7.10
C ILE A 335 -12.02 8.22 6.58
N ASP A 336 -11.42 7.44 5.66
CA ASP A 336 -12.03 6.27 4.97
C ASP A 336 -12.11 4.98 5.76
#